data_AF-A0A0R1DT12-F1
#
_entry.id   AF-A0A0R1DT12-F1
#
_cell.length_a   1.000
_cell.length_b   1.000
_cell.length_c   1.000
_cell.angle_alpha   90.00
_cell.angle_beta   90.00
_cell.angle_gamma   90.00
#
_symmetry.space_group_name_H-M   'P 1'
#
loop_
_entity.id
_entity.type
_entity.pdbx_description
1 polymer ?
#
loop_
_entity_poly.entity_id
_entity_poly.type
_entity_poly.pdbx_seq_one_letter_code
_entity_poly.pdbx_strand_id
1 'polypeptide(L)'
;MVVHIALIILLGSSSLLKPVKAVIKSDIYGQLIELVGTHLNGSLSDFDTWTMDISASLNEEEQQRVAWNVPWSDILENQKSSLYLQSHLNTGNPFKLRLWMSFYWHLKRSHLLNELHLSNFARELRSLKSKHPELWNNNLQNMLQSLPRSLRLLVKTRRLCLEHTKELFYITAGNHLELGANTNCSIWQVEEDNRHHWLRLVNVCDNRSPFFISMLSQGASHVLFSAPNNVAKAFCVLKGMAYFDKALNTQSNCLWQLNDCSSLPMILSANKS
;
A
#
# COMPACT_ATOMS: atom_id res chain seq x y z
N MET A 1 -24.73 2.38 -25.95
CA MET A 1 -24.25 2.47 -24.55
C MET A 1 -23.98 3.90 -24.09
N VAL A 2 -23.20 4.71 -24.82
CA VAL A 2 -22.97 6.14 -24.48
C VAL A 2 -24.28 6.93 -24.32
N VAL A 3 -25.28 6.65 -25.17
CA VAL A 3 -26.60 7.29 -25.14
C VAL A 3 -27.39 6.96 -23.86
N HIS A 4 -27.24 5.77 -23.28
CA HIS A 4 -27.96 5.40 -22.05
C HIS A 4 -27.37 6.06 -20.81
N ILE A 5 -26.04 6.18 -20.74
CA ILE A 5 -25.36 6.88 -19.64
C ILE A 5 -25.71 8.38 -19.68
N ALA A 6 -25.69 9.00 -20.87
CA ALA A 6 -26.12 10.39 -21.04
C ALA A 6 -27.59 10.61 -20.66
N LEU A 7 -28.50 9.69 -21.02
CA LEU A 7 -29.92 9.77 -20.65
C LEU A 7 -30.15 9.67 -19.14
N ILE A 8 -29.43 8.75 -18.49
CA ILE A 8 -29.47 8.53 -17.04
C ILE A 8 -29.00 9.80 -16.29
N ILE A 9 -27.92 10.43 -16.74
CA ILE A 9 -27.37 11.65 -16.11
C ILE A 9 -28.31 12.88 -16.31
N LEU A 10 -28.93 13.00 -17.49
CA LEU A 10 -29.89 14.07 -17.80
C LEU A 10 -31.18 14.00 -16.97
N LEU A 11 -31.67 12.80 -16.68
CA LEU A 11 -32.88 12.61 -15.85
C LEU A 11 -32.64 12.95 -14.37
N GLY A 12 -31.42 12.72 -13.87
CA GLY A 12 -31.05 13.00 -12.48
C GLY A 12 -30.89 14.48 -12.11
N SER A 13 -30.80 15.38 -13.10
CA SER A 13 -30.49 16.81 -12.90
C SER A 13 -31.73 17.74 -12.87
N SER A 14 -32.89 17.31 -13.39
CA SER A 14 -34.12 18.13 -13.40
C SER A 14 -34.65 18.46 -11.99
N SER A 15 -34.74 19.73 -11.62
CA SER A 15 -35.05 20.23 -10.26
C SER A 15 -36.54 20.35 -9.91
N LEU A 16 -37.44 19.96 -10.82
CA LEU A 16 -38.88 20.28 -10.72
C LEU A 16 -39.76 19.21 -10.05
N LEU A 17 -39.25 18.03 -9.71
CA LEU A 17 -40.06 16.94 -9.13
C LEU A 17 -39.31 16.21 -8.00
N LYS A 18 -39.30 16.75 -6.78
CA LYS A 18 -38.55 16.19 -5.63
C LYS A 18 -38.80 14.69 -5.36
N PRO A 19 -40.04 14.15 -5.33
CA PRO A 19 -40.27 12.73 -5.08
C PRO A 19 -39.87 11.84 -6.28
N VAL A 20 -40.12 12.31 -7.51
CA VAL A 20 -39.75 11.56 -8.74
C VAL A 20 -38.22 11.54 -8.92
N LYS A 21 -37.54 12.63 -8.58
CA LYS A 21 -36.07 12.72 -8.60
C LYS A 21 -35.42 11.76 -7.60
N ALA A 22 -36.07 11.49 -6.46
CA ALA A 22 -35.57 10.51 -5.48
C ALA A 22 -35.69 9.06 -6.00
N VAL A 23 -36.82 8.71 -6.62
CA VAL A 23 -37.02 7.38 -7.23
C VAL A 23 -36.07 7.17 -8.41
N ILE A 24 -35.97 8.15 -9.32
CA ILE A 24 -35.06 8.10 -10.47
C ILE A 24 -33.59 8.04 -10.02
N LYS A 25 -33.19 8.84 -9.01
CA LYS A 25 -31.83 8.75 -8.47
C LYS A 25 -31.55 7.39 -7.83
N SER A 26 -32.51 6.81 -7.12
CA SER A 26 -32.36 5.47 -6.54
C SER A 26 -32.13 4.40 -7.61
N ASP A 27 -32.88 4.45 -8.71
CA ASP A 27 -32.76 3.54 -9.84
C ASP A 27 -31.41 3.69 -10.57
N ILE A 28 -30.98 4.94 -10.80
CA ILE A 28 -29.67 5.25 -11.42
C ILE A 28 -28.50 4.74 -10.59
N TYR A 29 -28.51 4.97 -9.27
CA TYR A 29 -27.40 4.49 -8.43
C TYR A 29 -27.39 2.96 -8.34
N GLY A 30 -28.57 2.31 -8.30
CA GLY A 30 -28.68 0.85 -8.37
C GLY A 30 -28.04 0.29 -9.64
N GLN A 31 -28.39 0.85 -10.80
CA GLN A 31 -27.81 0.46 -12.09
C GLN A 31 -26.29 0.72 -12.15
N LEU A 32 -25.82 1.85 -11.63
CA LEU A 32 -24.38 2.14 -11.57
C LEU A 32 -23.61 1.16 -10.69
N ILE A 33 -24.21 0.73 -9.57
CA ILE A 33 -23.64 -0.28 -8.67
C ILE A 33 -23.52 -1.64 -9.38
N GLU A 34 -24.56 -2.09 -10.09
CA GLU A 34 -24.53 -3.34 -10.86
C GLU A 34 -23.50 -3.29 -11.99
N LEU A 35 -23.35 -2.13 -12.64
CA LEU A 35 -22.37 -1.93 -13.70
C LEU A 35 -20.92 -2.06 -13.19
N VAL A 36 -20.63 -1.72 -11.93
CA VAL A 36 -19.29 -1.96 -11.36
C VAL A 36 -18.91 -3.43 -11.47
N GLY A 37 -19.81 -4.34 -11.06
CA GLY A 37 -19.56 -5.78 -11.13
C GLY A 37 -19.36 -6.26 -12.57
N THR A 38 -20.15 -5.74 -13.50
CA THR A 38 -20.04 -6.07 -14.94
C THR A 38 -18.70 -5.62 -15.53
N HIS A 39 -18.29 -4.37 -15.27
CA HIS A 39 -17.05 -3.83 -15.83
C HIS A 39 -15.80 -4.41 -15.16
N LEU A 40 -15.85 -4.80 -13.88
CA LEU A 40 -14.76 -5.52 -13.22
C LEU A 40 -14.45 -6.89 -13.84
N ASN A 41 -15.47 -7.54 -14.41
CA ASN A 41 -15.34 -8.79 -15.15
C ASN A 41 -14.81 -8.61 -16.58
N GLY A 42 -14.87 -7.39 -17.11
CA GLY A 42 -14.40 -7.02 -18.44
C GLY A 42 -12.87 -6.94 -18.54
N SER A 43 -12.38 -6.29 -19.60
CA SER A 43 -10.96 -6.00 -19.74
C SER A 43 -10.55 -4.85 -18.83
N LEU A 44 -9.27 -4.84 -18.39
CA LEU A 44 -8.73 -3.74 -17.58
C LEU A 44 -8.87 -2.39 -18.28
N SER A 45 -8.63 -2.36 -19.61
CA SER A 45 -8.76 -1.14 -20.41
C SER A 45 -10.18 -0.60 -20.42
N ASP A 46 -11.18 -1.48 -20.58
CA ASP A 46 -12.58 -1.05 -20.59
C ASP A 46 -13.01 -0.53 -19.22
N PHE A 47 -12.54 -1.18 -18.14
CA PHE A 47 -12.78 -0.71 -16.79
C PHE A 47 -12.10 0.63 -16.51
N ASP A 48 -10.87 0.84 -16.98
CA ASP A 48 -10.15 2.11 -16.87
C ASP A 48 -10.90 3.23 -17.59
N THR A 49 -11.31 3.02 -18.84
CA THR A 49 -12.08 4.01 -19.61
C THR A 49 -13.41 4.33 -18.93
N TRP A 50 -14.17 3.30 -18.56
CA TRP A 50 -15.46 3.50 -17.91
C TRP A 50 -15.34 4.25 -16.58
N THR A 51 -14.37 3.89 -15.74
CA THR A 51 -14.18 4.59 -14.45
C THR A 51 -13.70 6.03 -14.61
N MET A 52 -12.98 6.36 -15.70
CA MET A 52 -12.68 7.75 -16.05
C MET A 52 -13.94 8.53 -16.44
N ASP A 53 -14.80 7.96 -17.28
CA ASP A 53 -16.06 8.60 -17.69
C ASP A 53 -16.98 8.86 -16.49
N ILE A 54 -17.09 7.88 -15.58
CA ILE A 54 -17.83 8.03 -14.32
C ILE A 54 -17.21 9.10 -13.43
N SER A 55 -15.88 9.14 -13.32
CA SER A 55 -15.18 10.17 -12.54
C SER A 55 -15.44 11.59 -13.06
N ALA A 56 -15.59 11.75 -14.38
CA ALA A 56 -15.89 13.04 -15.00
C ALA A 56 -17.39 13.42 -14.89
N SER A 57 -18.26 12.42 -14.85
CA SER A 57 -19.72 12.63 -14.90
C SER A 57 -20.38 12.81 -13.53
N LEU A 58 -19.82 12.18 -12.49
CA LEU A 58 -20.38 12.19 -11.15
C LEU A 58 -19.57 13.11 -10.23
N ASN A 59 -20.25 13.79 -9.32
CA ASN A 59 -19.56 14.51 -8.26
C ASN A 59 -19.00 13.54 -7.19
N GLU A 60 -18.18 14.06 -6.28
CA GLU A 60 -17.53 13.27 -5.24
C GLU A 60 -18.50 12.48 -4.35
N GLU A 61 -19.61 13.08 -3.92
CA GLU A 61 -20.60 12.41 -3.06
C GLU A 61 -21.30 11.26 -3.78
N GLU A 62 -21.58 11.44 -5.08
CA GLU A 62 -22.20 10.43 -5.93
C GLU A 62 -21.25 9.26 -6.18
N GLN A 63 -19.99 9.55 -6.52
CA GLN A 63 -18.94 8.54 -6.65
C GLN A 63 -18.75 7.75 -5.35
N GLN A 64 -18.74 8.44 -4.21
CA GLN A 64 -18.69 7.84 -2.89
C GLN A 64 -19.90 6.93 -2.70
N ARG A 65 -21.13 7.41 -2.93
CA ARG A 65 -22.33 6.60 -2.76
C ARG A 65 -22.28 5.31 -3.59
N VAL A 66 -21.87 5.38 -4.85
CA VAL A 66 -21.75 4.17 -5.69
C VAL A 66 -20.69 3.22 -5.12
N ALA A 67 -19.47 3.70 -4.86
CA ALA A 67 -18.39 2.86 -4.34
C ALA A 67 -18.72 2.23 -2.96
N TRP A 68 -19.38 3.01 -2.10
CA TRP A 68 -20.15 2.68 -0.90
C TRP A 68 -20.84 1.32 -0.87
N ASN A 69 -21.62 1.13 -1.93
CA ASN A 69 -22.74 0.19 -1.95
C ASN A 69 -22.49 -0.94 -2.96
N VAL A 70 -21.26 -1.09 -3.44
CA VAL A 70 -20.87 -2.24 -4.27
C VAL A 70 -21.06 -3.53 -3.47
N PRO A 71 -21.81 -4.52 -4.00
CA PRO A 71 -22.03 -5.79 -3.32
C PRO A 71 -20.80 -6.69 -3.48
N TRP A 72 -19.72 -6.35 -2.77
CA TRP A 72 -18.44 -7.05 -2.89
C TRP A 72 -18.53 -8.54 -2.56
N SER A 73 -19.43 -8.96 -1.67
CA SER A 73 -19.66 -10.38 -1.37
C SER A 73 -20.09 -11.13 -2.64
N ASP A 74 -21.15 -10.66 -3.29
CA ASP A 74 -21.70 -11.27 -4.50
C ASP A 74 -20.68 -11.25 -5.65
N ILE A 75 -19.89 -10.17 -5.75
CA ILE A 75 -18.78 -10.07 -6.70
C ILE A 75 -17.71 -11.11 -6.37
N LEU A 76 -17.29 -11.26 -5.12
CA LEU A 76 -16.25 -12.25 -4.76
C LEU A 76 -16.71 -13.70 -4.92
N GLU A 77 -18.00 -13.99 -4.71
CA GLU A 77 -18.58 -15.31 -4.91
C GLU A 77 -18.71 -15.69 -6.39
N ASN A 78 -19.10 -14.73 -7.24
CA ASN A 78 -19.38 -14.98 -8.65
C ASN A 78 -18.18 -14.68 -9.58
N GLN A 79 -17.10 -14.09 -9.06
CA GLN A 79 -15.99 -13.60 -9.89
C GLN A 79 -14.62 -14.16 -9.47
N LYS A 80 -13.56 -13.53 -9.98
CA LYS A 80 -12.16 -13.89 -9.79
C LYS A 80 -11.70 -13.63 -8.35
N SER A 81 -10.57 -14.24 -7.98
CA SER A 81 -9.96 -14.10 -6.65
C SER A 81 -9.85 -12.63 -6.20
N SER A 82 -9.94 -12.39 -4.89
CA SER A 82 -9.84 -11.05 -4.30
C SER A 82 -8.53 -10.32 -4.67
N LEU A 83 -7.44 -11.07 -4.88
CA LEU A 83 -6.16 -10.52 -5.34
C LEU A 83 -6.21 -10.02 -6.78
N TYR A 84 -6.96 -10.71 -7.65
CA TYR A 84 -7.19 -10.27 -9.01
C TYR A 84 -8.00 -8.98 -9.03
N LEU A 85 -9.06 -8.89 -8.22
CA LEU A 85 -9.85 -7.65 -8.12
C LEU A 85 -9.01 -6.50 -7.59
N GLN A 86 -8.16 -6.75 -6.59
CA GLN A 86 -7.24 -5.75 -6.06
C GLN A 86 -6.31 -5.18 -7.14
N SER A 87 -5.80 -6.01 -8.06
CA SER A 87 -4.92 -5.53 -9.14
C SER A 87 -5.65 -4.71 -10.21
N HIS A 88 -6.96 -4.91 -10.37
CA HIS A 88 -7.80 -4.14 -11.29
C HIS A 88 -8.25 -2.81 -10.69
N LEU A 89 -8.34 -2.74 -9.37
CA LEU A 89 -8.69 -1.55 -8.59
C LEU A 89 -7.46 -0.67 -8.30
N ASN A 90 -6.74 -0.21 -9.33
CA ASN A 90 -5.66 0.79 -9.15
C ASN A 90 -6.22 2.16 -8.73
N THR A 91 -5.39 3.06 -8.18
CA THR A 91 -5.86 4.38 -7.76
C THR A 91 -5.73 5.45 -8.85
N GLY A 92 -5.88 5.05 -10.12
CA GLY A 92 -5.59 5.91 -11.28
C GLY A 92 -6.58 7.07 -11.52
N ASN A 93 -7.77 7.01 -10.93
CA ASN A 93 -8.75 8.09 -10.98
C ASN A 93 -9.59 8.17 -9.68
N PRO A 94 -10.30 9.30 -9.44
CA PRO A 94 -11.05 9.51 -8.20
C PRO A 94 -12.10 8.43 -7.90
N PHE A 95 -12.82 7.93 -8.90
CA PHE A 95 -13.84 6.91 -8.67
C PHE A 95 -13.21 5.57 -8.31
N LYS A 96 -12.15 5.16 -9.02
CA LYS A 96 -11.39 3.95 -8.69
C LYS A 96 -10.75 4.00 -7.31
N LEU A 97 -10.21 5.14 -6.89
CA LEU A 97 -9.71 5.32 -5.53
C LEU A 97 -10.79 5.00 -4.49
N ARG A 98 -12.04 5.43 -4.72
CA ARG A 98 -13.17 5.14 -3.84
C ARG A 98 -13.56 3.66 -3.88
N LEU A 99 -13.59 3.05 -5.06
CA LEU A 99 -13.81 1.60 -5.20
C LEU A 99 -12.75 0.78 -4.47
N TRP A 100 -11.48 1.15 -4.63
CA TRP A 100 -10.35 0.51 -3.96
C TRP A 100 -10.41 0.64 -2.44
N MET A 101 -10.77 1.81 -1.91
CA MET A 101 -11.01 1.99 -0.47
C MET A 101 -12.19 1.14 0.01
N SER A 102 -13.32 1.15 -0.71
CA SER A 102 -14.50 0.35 -0.38
C SER A 102 -14.16 -1.15 -0.33
N PHE A 103 -13.38 -1.62 -1.31
CA PHE A 103 -12.91 -3.00 -1.37
C PHE A 103 -12.00 -3.36 -0.18
N TYR A 104 -11.04 -2.50 0.18
CA TYR A 104 -10.21 -2.68 1.39
C TYR A 104 -11.08 -2.91 2.64
N TRP A 105 -12.05 -2.01 2.86
CA TRP A 105 -12.90 -2.08 4.05
C TRP A 105 -13.86 -3.26 4.03
N HIS A 106 -14.29 -3.71 2.85
CA HIS A 106 -15.01 -4.96 2.72
C HIS A 106 -14.13 -6.14 3.14
N LEU A 107 -12.96 -6.33 2.51
CA LEU A 107 -12.06 -7.44 2.84
C LEU A 107 -11.68 -7.44 4.33
N LYS A 108 -11.49 -6.26 4.92
CA LYS A 108 -11.19 -6.12 6.34
C LYS A 108 -12.32 -6.61 7.23
N ARG A 109 -13.55 -6.15 6.99
CA ARG A 109 -14.74 -6.52 7.77
C ARG A 109 -15.11 -7.99 7.61
N SER A 110 -14.87 -8.55 6.43
CA SER A 110 -15.10 -9.96 6.12
C SER A 110 -13.94 -10.88 6.55
N HIS A 111 -12.89 -10.34 7.18
CA HIS A 111 -11.69 -11.09 7.58
C HIS A 111 -10.97 -11.82 6.42
N LEU A 112 -11.02 -11.26 5.22
CA LEU A 112 -10.42 -11.80 3.99
C LEU A 112 -9.04 -11.20 3.65
N LEU A 113 -8.54 -10.27 4.47
CA LEU A 113 -7.22 -9.69 4.28
C LEU A 113 -6.11 -10.67 4.70
N ASN A 114 -5.30 -11.10 3.73
CA ASN A 114 -4.06 -11.83 3.99
C ASN A 114 -2.82 -10.93 3.81
N GLU A 115 -1.63 -11.50 3.99
CA GLU A 115 -0.36 -10.77 3.90
C GLU A 115 -0.13 -10.10 2.55
N LEU A 116 -0.50 -10.77 1.47
CA LEU A 116 -0.35 -10.26 0.12
C LEU A 116 -1.27 -9.06 -0.12
N HIS A 117 -2.54 -9.15 0.30
CA HIS A 117 -3.48 -8.04 0.20
C HIS A 117 -2.98 -6.82 0.97
N LEU A 118 -2.62 -7.00 2.25
CA LEU A 118 -2.16 -5.92 3.12
C LEU A 118 -0.90 -5.26 2.57
N SER A 119 0.02 -6.05 2.03
CA SER A 119 1.24 -5.55 1.40
C SER A 119 0.94 -4.74 0.13
N ASN A 120 0.04 -5.21 -0.74
CA ASN A 120 -0.41 -4.47 -1.92
C ASN A 120 -1.08 -3.14 -1.52
N PHE A 121 -1.99 -3.15 -0.55
CA PHE A 121 -2.65 -1.93 -0.05
C PHE A 121 -1.64 -0.94 0.54
N ALA A 122 -0.65 -1.43 1.31
CA ALA A 122 0.41 -0.59 1.86
C ALA A 122 1.28 0.04 0.76
N ARG A 123 1.66 -0.72 -0.27
CA ARG A 123 2.43 -0.19 -1.41
C ARG A 123 1.67 0.93 -2.14
N GLU A 124 0.40 0.70 -2.43
CA GLU A 124 -0.41 1.71 -3.13
C GLU A 124 -0.64 2.95 -2.24
N LEU A 125 -0.87 2.79 -0.92
CA LEU A 125 -0.92 3.93 0.01
C LEU A 125 0.37 4.75 0.03
N ARG A 126 1.52 4.07 0.00
CA ARG A 126 2.83 4.72 -0.05
C ARG A 126 3.02 5.48 -1.37
N SER A 127 2.62 4.88 -2.48
CA SER A 127 2.63 5.52 -3.81
C SER A 127 1.75 6.76 -3.83
N LEU A 128 0.49 6.65 -3.37
CA LEU A 128 -0.46 7.77 -3.25
C LEU A 128 0.11 8.92 -2.42
N LYS A 129 0.60 8.62 -1.21
CA LYS A 129 1.16 9.64 -0.31
C LYS A 129 2.34 10.38 -0.94
N SER A 130 3.12 9.71 -1.79
CA SER A 130 4.30 10.29 -2.43
C SER A 130 4.01 11.01 -3.74
N LYS A 131 3.11 10.49 -4.57
CA LYS A 131 2.88 10.98 -5.94
C LYS A 131 1.66 11.87 -6.05
N HIS A 132 0.66 11.66 -5.19
CA HIS A 132 -0.63 12.35 -5.21
C HIS A 132 -1.06 12.81 -3.80
N PRO A 133 -0.25 13.63 -3.10
CA PRO A 133 -0.57 14.10 -1.76
C PRO A 133 -1.89 14.87 -1.68
N GLU A 134 -2.34 15.49 -2.76
CA GLU A 134 -3.62 16.20 -2.90
C GLU A 134 -4.85 15.30 -2.73
N LEU A 135 -4.72 14.00 -3.02
CA LEU A 135 -5.80 13.02 -2.86
C LEU A 135 -5.90 12.49 -1.43
N TRP A 136 -4.98 12.87 -0.54
CA TRP A 136 -4.92 12.37 0.82
C TRP A 136 -6.08 12.90 1.67
N ASN A 137 -6.91 12.00 2.19
CA ASN A 137 -8.10 12.34 2.98
C ASN A 137 -8.19 11.49 4.26
N ASN A 138 -9.19 11.78 5.09
CA ASN A 138 -9.40 11.07 6.37
C ASN A 138 -9.65 9.57 6.19
N ASN A 139 -10.26 9.13 5.08
CA ASN A 139 -10.49 7.72 4.82
C ASN A 139 -9.16 6.98 4.56
N LEU A 140 -8.25 7.58 3.78
CA LEU A 140 -6.91 7.05 3.54
C LEU A 140 -6.06 7.05 4.82
N GLN A 141 -6.19 8.10 5.64
CA GLN A 141 -5.55 8.16 6.94
C GLN A 141 -6.05 7.04 7.87
N ASN A 142 -7.36 6.80 7.91
CA ASN A 142 -7.95 5.70 8.69
C ASN A 142 -7.49 4.34 8.17
N MET A 143 -7.39 4.20 6.84
CA MET A 143 -6.87 2.99 6.21
C MET A 143 -5.43 2.70 6.69
N LEU A 144 -4.56 3.70 6.61
CA LEU A 144 -3.17 3.64 7.09
C LEU A 144 -3.07 3.27 8.57
N GLN A 145 -3.91 3.86 9.42
CA GLN A 145 -3.88 3.57 10.87
C GLN A 145 -4.35 2.16 11.19
N SER A 146 -5.15 1.57 10.31
CA SER A 146 -5.69 0.24 10.49
C SER A 146 -4.76 -0.89 10.00
N LEU A 147 -3.64 -0.55 9.34
CA LEU A 147 -2.61 -1.51 8.94
C LEU A 147 -1.79 -2.01 10.14
N PRO A 148 -1.18 -3.22 10.05
CA PRO A 148 -0.16 -3.67 10.99
C PRO A 148 0.94 -2.62 11.20
N ARG A 149 1.52 -2.57 12.41
CA ARG A 149 2.52 -1.55 12.78
C ARG A 149 3.68 -1.48 11.79
N SER A 150 4.21 -2.62 11.37
CA SER A 150 5.33 -2.71 10.42
C SER A 150 4.98 -2.06 9.08
N LEU A 151 3.86 -2.44 8.48
CA LEU A 151 3.39 -1.84 7.22
C LEU A 151 3.10 -0.35 7.37
N ARG A 152 2.44 0.06 8.47
CA ARG A 152 2.16 1.47 8.75
C ARG A 152 3.44 2.31 8.82
N LEU A 153 4.51 1.78 9.43
CA LEU A 153 5.82 2.41 9.45
C LEU A 153 6.39 2.55 8.04
N LEU A 154 6.41 1.47 7.27
CA LEU A 154 6.95 1.42 5.90
C LEU A 154 6.21 2.34 4.92
N VAL A 155 4.93 2.64 5.16
CA VAL A 155 4.17 3.63 4.40
C VAL A 155 4.48 5.06 4.84
N LYS A 156 4.69 5.28 6.15
CA LYS A 156 4.85 6.63 6.70
C LYS A 156 6.20 7.24 6.37
N THR A 157 7.27 6.46 6.44
CA THR A 157 8.64 6.93 6.36
C THR A 157 9.44 6.16 5.32
N ARG A 158 10.41 6.84 4.70
CA ARG A 158 11.47 6.21 3.91
C ARG A 158 12.78 6.09 4.68
N ARG A 159 12.83 6.59 5.91
CA ARG A 159 14.01 6.62 6.78
C ARG A 159 13.75 5.73 7.98
N LEU A 160 14.46 4.61 8.04
CA LEU A 160 14.34 3.64 9.10
C LEU A 160 15.63 3.59 9.92
N CYS A 161 15.52 3.26 11.20
CA CYS A 161 16.62 2.66 11.93
C CYS A 161 16.36 1.18 12.15
N LEU A 162 17.44 0.41 12.18
CA LEU A 162 17.43 -1.01 12.51
C LEU A 162 17.87 -1.18 13.96
N GLU A 163 17.01 -1.79 14.76
CA GLU A 163 17.26 -2.10 16.17
C GLU A 163 17.33 -3.61 16.35
N HIS A 164 18.38 -4.10 17.02
CA HIS A 164 18.52 -5.50 17.40
C HIS A 164 18.80 -5.55 18.90
N THR A 165 18.06 -6.38 19.66
CA THR A 165 18.23 -6.53 21.12
C THR A 165 18.34 -5.21 21.91
N LYS A 166 17.54 -4.20 21.53
CA LYS A 166 17.53 -2.83 22.10
C LYS A 166 18.73 -1.94 21.76
N GLU A 167 19.55 -2.37 20.82
CA GLU A 167 20.71 -1.62 20.33
C GLU A 167 20.49 -1.21 18.88
N LEU A 168 20.80 0.04 18.56
CA LEU A 168 20.76 0.57 17.20
C LEU A 168 22.08 0.29 16.51
N PHE A 169 22.01 -0.37 15.36
CA PHE A 169 23.20 -0.72 14.60
C PHE A 169 23.17 -0.18 13.19
N TYR A 170 24.37 0.02 12.65
CA TYR A 170 24.58 0.17 11.22
C TYR A 170 25.65 -0.80 10.73
N ILE A 171 25.68 -0.98 9.42
CA ILE A 171 26.55 -1.95 8.78
C ILE A 171 27.55 -1.16 7.94
N THR A 172 28.84 -1.39 8.20
CA THR A 172 29.93 -0.76 7.45
C THR A 172 30.42 -1.63 6.31
N ALA A 173 31.32 -1.06 5.50
CA ALA A 173 31.89 -1.72 4.34
C ALA A 173 32.54 -3.04 4.78
N GLY A 174 32.11 -4.16 4.16
CA GLY A 174 32.52 -5.50 4.56
C GLY A 174 31.52 -6.27 5.43
N ASN A 175 30.31 -5.74 5.64
CA ASN A 175 29.26 -6.34 6.48
C ASN A 175 29.59 -6.39 7.98
N HIS A 176 30.43 -5.46 8.45
CA HIS A 176 30.75 -5.33 9.86
C HIS A 176 29.66 -4.55 10.58
N LEU A 177 29.37 -4.93 11.83
CA LEU A 177 28.34 -4.31 12.65
C LEU A 177 28.95 -3.25 13.55
N GLU A 178 28.41 -2.04 13.53
CA GLU A 178 28.82 -0.94 14.39
C GLU A 178 27.62 -0.34 15.13
N LEU A 179 27.85 0.09 16.37
CA LEU A 179 26.83 0.76 17.18
C LEU A 179 26.54 2.14 16.57
N GLY A 180 25.29 2.34 16.16
CA GLY A 180 24.85 3.54 15.46
C GLY A 180 24.14 4.57 16.33
N ALA A 181 24.08 4.37 17.65
CA ALA A 181 23.35 5.27 18.54
C ALA A 181 23.79 6.73 18.33
N ASN A 182 22.83 7.59 17.97
CA ASN A 182 23.01 9.03 17.77
C ASN A 182 23.94 9.44 16.61
N THR A 183 24.26 8.54 15.67
CA THR A 183 24.96 8.90 14.43
C THR A 183 24.02 8.80 13.22
N ASN A 184 24.29 9.59 12.18
CA ASN A 184 23.50 9.55 10.94
C ASN A 184 23.62 8.20 10.21
N CYS A 185 24.67 7.44 10.52
CA CYS A 185 24.88 6.11 9.96
C CYS A 185 23.84 5.10 10.47
N SER A 186 23.11 5.38 11.55
CA SER A 186 21.95 4.58 11.93
C SER A 186 20.76 4.65 10.96
N ILE A 187 20.77 5.62 10.04
CA ILE A 187 19.67 5.85 9.09
C ILE A 187 19.84 4.94 7.87
N TRP A 188 18.75 4.25 7.55
CA TRP A 188 18.58 3.41 6.38
C TRP A 188 17.48 3.99 5.48
N GLN A 189 17.86 4.29 4.25
CA GLN A 189 16.95 4.76 3.22
C GLN A 189 16.25 3.55 2.57
N VAL A 190 14.92 3.60 2.53
CA VAL A 190 14.08 2.58 1.89
C VAL A 190 13.88 2.96 0.43
N GLU A 191 14.48 2.18 -0.45
CA GLU A 191 14.29 2.24 -1.90
C GLU A 191 13.26 1.20 -2.34
N GLU A 192 12.38 1.60 -3.27
CA GLU A 192 11.44 0.67 -3.89
C GLU A 192 12.19 -0.17 -4.93
N ASP A 193 12.28 -1.48 -4.69
CA ASP A 193 12.75 -2.41 -5.69
C ASP A 193 11.56 -2.81 -6.58
N ASN A 194 11.78 -2.96 -7.88
CA ASN A 194 10.77 -3.44 -8.83
C ASN A 194 10.37 -4.90 -8.57
N ARG A 195 11.06 -5.59 -7.65
CA ARG A 195 10.79 -6.98 -7.26
C ARG A 195 9.74 -7.04 -6.16
N HIS A 196 8.51 -7.37 -6.57
CA HIS A 196 7.34 -7.76 -5.76
C HIS A 196 7.53 -7.82 -4.23
N HIS A 197 6.94 -6.86 -3.51
CA HIS A 197 6.87 -6.80 -2.03
C HIS A 197 8.22 -6.74 -1.29
N TRP A 198 9.34 -6.64 -2.00
CA TRP A 198 10.65 -6.41 -1.39
C TRP A 198 10.98 -4.93 -1.36
N LEU A 199 11.60 -4.52 -0.26
CA LEU A 199 12.14 -3.18 -0.11
C LEU A 199 13.64 -3.30 0.07
N ARG A 200 14.37 -2.49 -0.70
CA ARG A 200 15.82 -2.36 -0.57
C ARG A 200 16.13 -1.33 0.50
N LEU A 201 17.03 -1.68 1.41
CA LEU A 201 17.55 -0.83 2.45
C LEU A 201 18.99 -0.44 2.10
N VAL A 202 19.24 0.86 2.07
CA VAL A 202 20.55 1.44 1.77
C VAL A 202 20.97 2.28 2.96
N ASN A 203 22.14 2.01 3.54
CA ASN A 203 22.65 2.81 4.64
C ASN A 203 23.10 4.18 4.14
N VAL A 204 22.85 5.25 4.91
CA VAL A 204 23.22 6.61 4.53
C VAL A 204 24.74 6.80 4.45
N CYS A 205 25.50 6.15 5.32
CA CYS A 205 26.96 6.26 5.35
C CYS A 205 27.66 5.25 4.43
N ASP A 206 27.03 4.10 4.15
CA ASP A 206 27.57 3.09 3.25
C ASP A 206 26.49 2.51 2.30
N ASN A 207 26.61 2.85 1.01
CA ASN A 207 25.71 2.35 -0.01
C ASN A 207 26.18 1.04 -0.69
N ARG A 208 27.32 0.48 -0.28
CA ARG A 208 27.93 -0.68 -0.94
C ARG A 208 27.25 -2.00 -0.61
N SER A 209 26.58 -2.08 0.55
CA SER A 209 25.97 -3.31 1.06
C SER A 209 24.44 -3.18 1.07
N PRO A 210 23.73 -3.66 0.03
CA PRO A 210 22.28 -3.62 0.01
C PRO A 210 21.69 -4.74 0.88
N PHE A 211 20.74 -4.38 1.74
CA PHE A 211 19.92 -5.34 2.49
C PHE A 211 18.47 -5.26 2.01
N PHE A 212 17.73 -6.33 2.20
CA PHE A 212 16.35 -6.42 1.74
C PHE A 212 15.43 -6.85 2.87
N ILE A 213 14.24 -6.25 2.92
CA ILE A 213 13.16 -6.70 3.79
C ILE A 213 11.93 -7.03 2.95
N SER A 214 11.16 -8.02 3.38
CA SER A 214 9.87 -8.33 2.78
C SER A 214 8.76 -7.58 3.50
N MET A 215 7.90 -6.92 2.73
CA MET A 215 6.64 -6.33 3.20
C MET A 215 5.57 -7.39 3.50
N LEU A 216 5.84 -8.67 3.25
CA LEU A 216 4.92 -9.75 3.63
C LEU A 216 5.02 -10.06 5.12
N SER A 217 6.15 -9.76 5.77
CA SER A 217 6.30 -9.93 7.22
C SER A 217 5.40 -8.96 7.99
N GLN A 218 4.37 -9.49 8.65
CA GLN A 218 3.45 -8.69 9.48
C GLN A 218 3.85 -8.58 10.95
N GLY A 219 4.95 -9.24 11.33
CA GLY A 219 5.49 -9.18 12.68
C GLY A 219 6.01 -7.80 13.07
N ALA A 220 6.31 -7.63 14.36
CA ALA A 220 7.04 -6.46 14.87
C ALA A 220 8.54 -6.49 14.49
N SER A 221 9.03 -7.65 14.05
CA SER A 221 10.41 -7.88 13.66
C SER A 221 10.50 -8.36 12.22
N HIS A 222 11.62 -8.02 11.59
CA HIS A 222 11.93 -8.32 10.21
C HIS A 222 13.27 -9.04 10.12
N VAL A 223 13.39 -9.90 9.12
CA VAL A 223 14.67 -10.50 8.75
C VAL A 223 15.29 -9.63 7.67
N LEU A 224 16.56 -9.31 7.82
CA LEU A 224 17.36 -8.63 6.80
C LEU A 224 17.98 -9.69 5.88
N PHE A 225 17.70 -9.61 4.60
CA PHE A 225 18.20 -10.56 3.60
C PHE A 225 19.30 -9.94 2.75
N SER A 226 20.26 -10.76 2.32
CA SER A 226 21.30 -10.35 1.37
C SER A 226 20.80 -10.19 -0.07
N ALA A 227 19.60 -10.71 -0.37
CA ALA A 227 18.96 -10.64 -1.68
C ALA A 227 17.43 -10.70 -1.53
N PRO A 228 16.65 -10.20 -2.51
CA PRO A 228 15.19 -10.12 -2.43
C PRO A 228 14.52 -11.48 -2.74
N ASN A 229 14.85 -12.51 -1.95
CA ASN A 229 14.21 -13.82 -2.01
C ASN A 229 14.27 -14.51 -0.64
N ASN A 230 13.30 -15.39 -0.36
CA ASN A 230 13.17 -16.05 0.94
C ASN A 230 14.24 -17.12 1.22
N VAL A 231 15.05 -17.48 0.21
CA VAL A 231 16.15 -18.45 0.36
C VAL A 231 17.52 -17.77 0.53
N ALA A 232 17.55 -16.43 0.48
CA ALA A 232 18.76 -15.65 0.66
C ALA A 232 19.29 -15.79 2.09
N LYS A 233 20.54 -15.39 2.29
CA LYS A 233 21.12 -15.44 3.62
C LYS A 233 20.51 -14.34 4.49
N ALA A 234 20.12 -14.70 5.69
CA ALA A 234 19.66 -13.78 6.72
C ALA A 234 20.87 -13.17 7.43
N PHE A 235 20.83 -11.86 7.68
CA PHE A 235 21.86 -11.16 8.44
C PHE A 235 21.49 -11.15 9.92
N CYS A 236 22.38 -11.71 10.75
CA CYS A 236 22.14 -12.02 12.15
C CYS A 236 23.25 -11.48 13.05
N VAL A 237 22.92 -11.23 14.31
CA VAL A 237 23.85 -10.71 15.33
C VAL A 237 23.80 -11.60 16.57
N LEU A 238 24.95 -12.12 16.96
CA LEU A 238 25.10 -12.89 18.20
C LEU A 238 26.27 -12.35 19.00
N LYS A 239 26.00 -11.88 20.23
CA LYS A 239 27.03 -11.34 21.15
C LYS A 239 27.90 -10.25 20.48
N GLY A 240 27.27 -9.35 19.72
CA GLY A 240 27.94 -8.25 19.01
C GLY A 240 28.65 -8.65 17.70
N MET A 241 28.67 -9.94 17.34
CA MET A 241 29.26 -10.40 16.08
C MET A 241 28.18 -10.62 15.02
N ALA A 242 28.38 -10.04 13.83
CA ALA A 242 27.52 -10.24 12.67
C ALA A 242 27.91 -11.49 11.88
N TYR A 243 26.90 -12.21 11.38
CA TYR A 243 27.08 -13.36 10.49
C TYR A 243 25.87 -13.54 9.57
N PHE A 244 26.02 -14.39 8.56
CA PHE A 244 24.96 -14.75 7.63
C PHE A 244 24.48 -16.18 7.86
N ASP A 245 23.19 -16.35 8.14
CA ASP A 245 22.55 -17.66 8.33
C ASP A 245 21.62 -18.01 7.17
N LYS A 246 21.21 -19.29 7.08
CA LYS A 246 20.15 -19.71 6.16
C LYS A 246 18.80 -19.19 6.66
N ALA A 247 18.08 -18.46 5.80
CA ALA A 247 16.78 -17.88 6.14
C ALA A 247 15.74 -18.87 6.69
N LEU A 248 15.77 -20.13 6.25
CA LEU A 248 14.84 -21.18 6.68
C LEU A 248 15.03 -21.60 8.15
N ASN A 249 16.20 -21.34 8.74
CA ASN A 249 16.54 -21.70 10.11
C ASN A 249 16.76 -20.45 10.99
N THR A 250 16.06 -19.36 10.69
CA THR A 250 16.24 -18.08 11.36
C THR A 250 15.96 -18.19 12.86
N GLN A 251 16.96 -17.80 13.66
CA GLN A 251 16.86 -17.72 15.12
C GLN A 251 16.48 -16.29 15.55
N SER A 252 16.21 -16.10 16.85
CA SER A 252 15.95 -14.77 17.44
C SER A 252 17.04 -13.74 17.13
N ASN A 253 18.26 -14.20 16.89
CA ASN A 253 19.45 -13.40 16.55
C ASN A 253 19.40 -12.76 15.16
N CYS A 254 18.39 -13.09 14.34
CA CYS A 254 18.23 -12.57 12.98
C CYS A 254 17.06 -11.57 12.87
N LEU A 255 16.41 -11.25 13.99
CA LEU A 255 15.19 -10.46 14.05
C LEU A 255 15.52 -9.01 14.38
N TRP A 256 15.15 -8.13 13.46
CA TRP A 256 15.39 -6.68 13.52
C TRP A 256 14.09 -5.94 13.71
N GLN A 257 14.05 -5.00 14.64
CA GLN A 257 12.96 -4.06 14.77
C GLN A 257 13.21 -2.85 13.88
N LEU A 258 12.17 -2.42 13.17
CA LEU A 258 12.20 -1.23 12.33
C LEU A 258 11.62 -0.07 13.12
N ASN A 259 12.33 1.05 13.17
CA ASN A 259 11.88 2.28 13.81
C ASN A 259 11.91 3.47 12.85
N ASP A 260 11.05 4.45 13.09
CA ASP A 260 11.07 5.72 12.35
C ASP A 260 12.24 6.56 12.84
N CYS A 261 13.13 6.92 11.91
CA CYS A 261 14.27 7.79 12.18
C CYS A 261 14.27 9.04 11.30
N SER A 262 13.10 9.41 10.80
CA SER A 262 12.93 10.63 10.00
C SER A 262 13.31 11.92 10.74
N SER A 263 13.25 11.92 12.08
CA SER A 263 13.63 13.06 12.94
C SER A 263 15.13 13.20 13.17
N LEU A 264 15.95 12.19 12.87
CA LEU A 264 17.40 12.30 13.02
C LEU A 264 17.96 13.24 11.94
N PRO A 265 18.87 14.17 12.29
CA PRO A 265 19.45 15.08 11.33
C PRO A 265 20.26 14.29 10.29
N MET A 266 20.08 14.60 9.01
CA MET A 266 20.93 14.07 7.96
C MET A 266 22.04 15.09 7.73
N ILE A 267 23.22 14.87 8.33
CA ILE A 267 24.41 15.60 7.88
C ILE A 267 24.76 14.99 6.53
N LEU A 268 24.25 15.63 5.48
CA LEU A 268 24.78 15.46 4.14
C LEU A 268 26.24 15.88 4.26
N SER A 269 27.16 14.91 4.27
CA SER A 269 28.57 15.21 4.12
C SER A 269 28.72 15.97 2.80
N ALA A 270 28.88 17.30 2.90
CA ALA A 270 29.41 18.11 1.83
C ALA A 270 30.79 17.54 1.53
N ASN A 271 30.86 16.68 0.50
CA ASN A 271 31.99 16.42 -0.38
C ASN A 271 31.80 15.05 -1.02
N LYS A 272 31.59 15.06 -2.34
CA LYS A 272 32.55 14.48 -3.26
C LYS A 272 32.53 15.34 -4.54
N SER A 273 33.67 16.01 -4.73
CA SER A 273 34.27 16.52 -5.97
C SER A 273 33.74 15.91 -7.26
#